data_AF-A0A1V1NXE6-F1
#
_entry.id   AF-A0A1V1NXE6-F1
#
_cell.length_a   1.000
_cell.length_b   1.000
_cell.length_c   1.000
_cell.angle_alpha   90.00
_cell.angle_beta   90.00
_cell.angle_gamma   90.00
#
_symmetry.space_group_name_H-M   'P 1'
#
loop_
_entity.id
_entity.type
_entity.pdbx_description
1 polymer ?
#
loop_
_entity_poly.entity_id
_entity_poly.type
_entity_poly.pdbx_seq_one_letter_code
_entity_poly.pdbx_strand_id
1 'polypeptide(L)'
;PKAYQVPSGYKPGNFHPIPFKPNKKLFTITHDNYKQYQDRLTDGIIALFKRYPQTFKMNVYTTHRTASLPEWVYEASMKNAVTAELISDGNGIKGARATAPFPIPDNGLEAIWNHITHYRGKTIMKFGAQAAPTETGDYIIMKMIEKMLIPYFDPELNAETLEKRIF
;
A
#
# COMPACT_ATOMS: atom_id res chain seq x y z
N PRO A 1 -6.98 11.91 9.01
CA PRO A 1 -7.18 12.04 7.54
C PRO A 1 -8.62 11.62 7.20
N LYS A 2 -9.31 12.36 6.32
CA LYS A 2 -10.67 11.97 5.88
C LYS A 2 -10.56 11.08 4.64
N ALA A 3 -11.46 10.11 4.50
CA ALA A 3 -11.58 9.33 3.27
C ALA A 3 -11.82 10.22 2.04
N TYR A 4 -11.21 9.87 0.91
CA TYR A 4 -11.49 10.51 -0.37
C TYR A 4 -12.94 10.25 -0.78
N GLN A 5 -13.58 11.28 -1.32
CA GLN A 5 -14.93 11.14 -1.87
C GLN A 5 -14.89 10.38 -3.19
N VAL A 6 -15.91 9.53 -3.39
CA VAL A 6 -16.12 8.80 -4.64
C VAL A 6 -16.28 9.80 -5.79
N PRO A 7 -15.55 9.66 -6.91
CA PRO A 7 -15.68 10.56 -8.04
C PRO A 7 -17.11 10.61 -8.59
N SER A 8 -17.56 11.81 -8.96
CA SER A 8 -18.90 12.01 -9.54
C SER A 8 -19.11 11.11 -10.77
N GLY A 9 -20.21 10.35 -10.79
CA GLY A 9 -20.57 9.46 -11.88
C GLY A 9 -20.01 8.03 -11.78
N TYR A 10 -19.18 7.71 -10.79
CA TYR A 10 -18.80 6.32 -10.51
C TYR A 10 -20.00 5.53 -9.97
N LYS A 11 -20.17 4.30 -10.48
CA LYS A 11 -21.11 3.30 -9.97
C LYS A 11 -20.35 2.00 -9.72
N PRO A 12 -20.71 1.21 -8.69
CA PRO A 12 -20.12 -0.10 -8.48
C PRO A 12 -20.21 -0.96 -9.76
N GLY A 13 -19.10 -1.59 -10.13
CA GLY A 13 -18.97 -2.35 -11.38
C GLY A 13 -18.42 -1.56 -12.57
N ASN A 14 -18.35 -0.23 -12.49
CA ASN A 14 -17.69 0.57 -13.52
C ASN A 14 -16.16 0.46 -13.44
N PHE A 15 -15.51 0.75 -14.56
CA PHE A 15 -14.08 1.08 -14.54
C PHE A 15 -13.83 2.30 -13.65
N HIS A 16 -12.74 2.28 -12.88
CA HIS A 16 -12.43 3.35 -11.93
C HIS A 16 -12.02 4.63 -12.69
N PRO A 17 -12.78 5.74 -12.56
CA PRO A 17 -12.43 6.97 -13.25
C PRO A 17 -11.15 7.57 -12.66
N ILE A 18 -10.36 8.24 -13.50
CA ILE A 18 -9.23 9.04 -13.04
C ILE A 18 -9.81 10.23 -12.25
N PRO A 19 -9.48 10.39 -10.95
CA PRO A 19 -10.11 11.41 -10.11
C PRO A 19 -9.55 12.83 -10.34
N PHE A 20 -8.53 12.98 -11.19
CA PHE A 20 -7.88 14.26 -11.45
C PHE A 20 -7.98 14.66 -12.93
N LYS A 21 -8.00 15.97 -13.14
CA LYS A 21 -7.78 16.54 -14.47
C LYS A 21 -6.34 16.23 -14.94
N PRO A 22 -6.09 16.18 -16.26
CA PRO A 22 -4.74 16.04 -16.79
C PRO A 22 -3.78 17.08 -16.22
N ASN A 23 -2.65 16.62 -15.66
CA ASN A 23 -1.65 17.51 -15.10
C ASN A 23 -0.90 18.26 -16.21
N LYS A 24 -0.77 19.57 -16.04
CA LYS A 24 0.18 20.35 -16.85
C LYS A 24 1.60 20.06 -16.38
N LYS A 25 2.54 20.05 -17.33
CA LYS A 25 3.97 19.94 -17.03
C LYS A 25 4.41 21.17 -16.24
N LEU A 26 5.08 20.94 -15.11
CA LEU A 26 5.66 22.00 -14.29
C LEU A 26 6.94 22.53 -14.94
N PHE A 27 7.85 21.63 -15.29
CA PHE A 27 9.11 21.94 -15.99
C PHE A 27 9.68 20.68 -16.64
N THR A 28 10.76 20.85 -17.41
CA THR A 28 11.53 19.75 -17.98
C THR A 28 12.97 19.84 -17.50
N ILE A 29 13.50 18.72 -17.03
CA ILE A 29 14.93 18.54 -16.78
C ILE A 29 15.56 17.94 -18.04
N THR A 30 16.67 18.54 -18.49
CA THR A 30 17.46 18.13 -19.65
C THR A 30 18.93 18.04 -19.26
N HIS A 31 19.78 17.63 -20.21
CA HIS A 31 21.22 17.66 -20.03
C HIS A 31 21.76 19.05 -19.62
N ASP A 32 21.13 20.14 -20.05
CA ASP A 32 21.65 21.49 -19.83
C ASP A 32 21.37 22.00 -18.41
N ASN A 33 20.34 21.48 -17.72
CA ASN A 33 19.92 21.97 -16.41
C ASN A 33 19.88 20.90 -15.31
N TYR A 34 20.18 19.61 -15.57
CA TYR A 34 20.10 18.56 -14.54
C TYR A 34 20.99 18.85 -13.32
N LYS A 35 22.09 19.59 -13.51
CA LYS A 35 22.99 20.01 -12.42
C LYS A 35 22.27 20.81 -11.34
N GLN A 36 21.24 21.57 -11.71
CA GLN A 36 20.41 22.34 -10.76
C GLN A 36 19.53 21.45 -9.87
N TYR A 37 19.36 20.18 -10.24
CA TYR A 37 18.47 19.23 -9.57
C TYR A 37 19.23 17.99 -9.05
N GLN A 38 20.58 18.02 -9.00
CA GLN A 38 21.40 16.85 -8.69
C GLN A 38 20.99 16.14 -7.39
N ASP A 39 20.68 16.89 -6.33
CA ASP A 39 20.25 16.34 -5.04
C ASP A 39 18.92 15.58 -5.08
N ARG A 40 18.20 15.67 -6.21
CA ARG A 40 16.91 15.01 -6.45
C ARG A 40 16.98 13.94 -7.54
N LEU A 41 18.16 13.70 -8.11
CA LEU A 41 18.36 12.74 -9.19
C LEU A 41 19.27 11.61 -8.70
N THR A 42 18.91 10.38 -9.03
CA THR A 42 19.81 9.24 -8.79
C THR A 42 20.94 9.23 -9.81
N ASP A 43 22.07 8.59 -9.47
CA ASP A 43 23.22 8.48 -10.36
C ASP A 43 22.87 7.87 -11.72
N GLY A 44 21.94 6.91 -11.74
CA GLY A 44 21.44 6.31 -12.98
C GLY A 44 20.74 7.32 -13.89
N ILE A 45 19.93 8.22 -13.34
CA ILE A 45 19.27 9.27 -14.13
C ILE A 45 20.28 10.31 -14.62
N ILE A 46 21.25 10.69 -13.76
CA ILE A 46 22.34 11.59 -14.15
C ILE A 46 23.14 10.99 -15.31
N ALA A 47 23.43 9.69 -15.26
CA ALA A 47 24.11 8.99 -16.35
C ALA A 47 23.32 9.01 -17.66
N LEU A 48 21.98 8.91 -17.62
CA LEU A 48 21.14 9.02 -18.81
C LEU A 48 21.21 10.41 -19.44
N PHE A 49 21.19 11.49 -18.65
CA PHE A 49 21.37 12.85 -19.18
C PHE A 49 22.72 13.04 -19.87
N LYS A 50 23.80 12.47 -19.30
CA LYS A 50 25.14 12.54 -19.90
C LYS A 50 25.26 11.69 -21.16
N ARG A 51 24.66 10.50 -21.18
CA ARG A 51 24.75 9.55 -22.30
C ARG A 51 23.89 9.95 -23.49
N TYR A 52 22.75 10.60 -23.24
CA TYR A 52 21.76 10.95 -24.25
C TYR A 52 21.36 12.43 -24.18
N PRO A 53 22.31 13.36 -24.37
CA PRO A 53 22.10 14.78 -24.07
C PRO A 53 21.02 15.43 -24.94
N GLN A 54 20.80 14.92 -26.16
CA GLN A 54 19.86 15.49 -27.12
C GLN A 54 18.46 14.86 -27.06
N THR A 55 18.34 13.63 -26.57
CA THR A 55 17.10 12.84 -26.67
C THR A 55 16.46 12.56 -25.32
N PHE A 56 17.24 12.46 -24.24
CA PHE A 56 16.71 12.19 -22.92
C PHE A 56 16.29 13.49 -22.22
N LYS A 57 15.03 13.51 -21.78
CA LYS A 57 14.44 14.60 -21.00
C LYS A 57 13.47 14.03 -19.97
N MET A 58 13.40 14.67 -18.80
CA MET A 58 12.47 14.30 -17.75
C MET A 58 11.44 15.41 -17.58
N ASN A 59 10.19 15.14 -17.95
CA ASN A 59 9.08 16.06 -17.70
C ASN A 59 8.58 15.87 -16.27
N VAL A 60 8.52 16.95 -15.51
CA VAL A 60 8.06 16.94 -14.11
C VAL A 60 6.63 17.43 -14.04
N TYR A 61 5.80 16.72 -13.28
CA TYR A 61 4.37 17.00 -13.10
C TYR A 61 4.02 16.99 -11.61
N THR A 62 2.89 17.59 -11.26
CA THR A 62 2.35 17.53 -9.89
C THR A 62 2.05 16.09 -9.49
N THR A 63 2.55 15.68 -8.31
CA THR A 63 2.22 14.38 -7.72
C THR A 63 0.84 14.43 -7.08
N HIS A 64 0.02 13.41 -7.35
CA HIS A 64 -1.22 13.17 -6.62
C HIS A 64 -1.07 11.92 -5.75
N ARG A 65 -1.23 12.03 -4.44
CA ARG A 65 -1.20 10.88 -3.51
C ARG A 65 -2.64 10.47 -3.17
N THR A 66 -3.16 9.44 -3.84
CA THR A 66 -4.57 8.99 -3.74
C THR A 66 -4.81 7.81 -2.80
N ALA A 67 -4.05 7.67 -1.73
CA ALA A 67 -4.36 6.63 -0.76
C ALA A 67 -5.61 7.03 0.03
N SER A 68 -6.65 6.21 -0.03
CA SER A 68 -7.84 6.35 0.80
C SER A 68 -8.20 5.03 1.44
N LEU A 69 -8.45 5.07 2.75
CA LEU A 69 -8.99 3.97 3.52
C LEU A 69 -10.43 4.29 3.94
N PRO A 70 -11.24 3.29 4.32
CA PRO A 70 -12.51 3.54 4.97
C PRO A 70 -12.34 4.37 6.25
N GLU A 71 -13.33 5.22 6.58
CA GLU A 71 -13.21 6.16 7.71
C GLU A 71 -12.89 5.48 9.05
N TRP A 72 -13.53 4.34 9.32
CA TRP A 72 -13.32 3.55 10.54
C TRP A 72 -11.87 3.04 10.70
N VAL A 73 -11.12 2.92 9.60
CA VAL A 73 -9.69 2.56 9.64
C VAL A 73 -8.86 3.75 10.08
N TYR A 74 -9.20 4.97 9.66
CA TYR A 74 -8.54 6.19 10.15
C TYR A 74 -8.82 6.44 11.63
N GLU A 75 -10.07 6.25 12.07
CA GLU A 75 -10.45 6.31 13.48
C GLU A 75 -9.66 5.31 14.31
N ALA A 76 -9.56 4.07 13.83
CA ALA A 76 -8.74 3.05 14.48
C ALA A 76 -7.26 3.44 14.52
N SER A 77 -6.70 3.99 13.43
CA SER A 77 -5.30 4.45 13.41
C SER A 77 -5.02 5.52 14.47
N MET A 78 -5.94 6.48 14.64
CA MET A 78 -5.81 7.53 15.66
C MET A 78 -5.93 6.96 17.07
N LYS A 79 -6.80 5.97 17.27
CA LYS A 79 -6.93 5.29 18.56
C LYS A 79 -5.69 4.46 18.88
N ASN A 80 -5.21 3.66 17.91
CA ASN A 80 -4.02 2.83 18.07
C ASN A 80 -2.81 3.66 18.52
N ALA A 81 -2.63 4.88 17.99
CA ALA A 81 -1.52 5.76 18.37
C ALA A 81 -1.42 6.05 19.88
N VAL A 82 -2.50 5.91 20.63
CA VAL A 82 -2.54 6.18 22.08
C VAL A 82 -2.87 4.94 22.92
N THR A 83 -3.17 3.80 22.29
CA THR A 83 -3.54 2.56 23.00
C THR A 83 -2.69 1.35 22.64
N ALA A 84 -1.94 1.40 21.54
CA ALA A 84 -1.16 0.27 21.06
C ALA A 84 0.12 0.10 21.89
N GLU A 85 0.40 -1.14 22.26
CA GLU A 85 1.64 -1.52 22.94
C GLU A 85 2.14 -2.85 22.38
N LEU A 86 3.46 -3.02 22.32
CA LEU A 86 4.07 -4.32 22.10
C LEU A 86 3.86 -5.21 23.34
N ILE A 87 3.59 -6.49 23.09
CA ILE A 87 3.49 -7.52 24.12
C ILE A 87 4.37 -8.71 23.76
N SER A 88 4.56 -9.63 24.71
CA SER A 88 5.27 -10.90 24.49
C SER A 88 6.66 -10.70 23.86
N ASP A 89 7.43 -9.76 24.43
CA ASP A 89 8.76 -9.34 23.95
C ASP A 89 8.80 -8.91 22.48
N GLY A 90 7.68 -8.34 21.99
CA GLY A 90 7.55 -7.86 20.61
C GLY A 90 6.96 -8.86 19.63
N ASN A 91 6.58 -10.06 20.08
CA ASN A 91 5.89 -11.06 19.26
C ASN A 91 4.37 -10.84 19.16
N GLY A 92 3.84 -9.80 19.79
CA GLY A 92 2.43 -9.42 19.66
C GLY A 92 2.19 -7.94 19.85
N ILE A 93 0.95 -7.55 19.61
CA ILE A 93 0.44 -6.19 19.86
C ILE A 93 -0.86 -6.29 20.66
N LYS A 94 -1.05 -5.37 21.61
CA LYS A 94 -2.34 -5.16 22.28
C LYS A 94 -2.86 -3.76 22.00
N GLY A 95 -4.15 -3.54 22.26
CA GLY A 95 -4.75 -2.21 22.15
C GLY A 95 -4.80 -1.64 20.73
N ALA A 96 -4.56 -2.45 19.71
CA ALA A 96 -4.57 -2.03 18.31
C ALA A 96 -5.58 -2.82 17.48
N ARG A 97 -6.12 -2.19 16.43
CA ARG A 97 -6.99 -2.86 15.44
C ARG A 97 -6.90 -2.21 14.06
N ALA A 98 -7.40 -2.90 13.05
CA ALA A 98 -7.76 -2.39 11.72
C ALA A 98 -6.62 -1.89 10.82
N THR A 99 -5.49 -1.44 11.36
CA THR A 99 -4.36 -0.89 10.61
C THR A 99 -3.10 -0.87 11.47
N ALA A 100 -2.05 -0.23 10.96
CA ALA A 100 -0.78 -0.03 11.64
C ALA A 100 -0.97 0.47 13.10
N PRO A 101 -0.38 -0.21 14.09
CA PRO A 101 -0.49 0.12 15.51
C PRO A 101 0.30 1.37 15.93
N PHE A 102 1.46 1.63 15.31
CA PHE A 102 2.41 2.64 15.77
C PHE A 102 2.69 3.70 14.70
N PRO A 103 1.83 4.73 14.51
CA PRO A 103 2.03 5.72 13.44
C PRO A 103 3.38 6.46 13.49
N ILE A 104 3.97 6.58 14.68
CA ILE A 104 5.33 7.05 14.92
C ILE A 104 6.04 5.91 15.65
N PRO A 105 6.73 5.00 14.94
CA PRO A 105 7.40 3.87 15.58
C PRO A 105 8.68 4.31 16.28
N ASP A 106 8.84 3.93 17.53
CA ASP A 106 10.02 4.23 18.36
C ASP A 106 11.17 3.24 18.11
N ASN A 107 10.85 2.04 17.61
CA ASN A 107 11.84 0.98 17.36
C ASN A 107 11.51 0.12 16.13
N GLY A 108 12.43 -0.77 15.78
CA GLY A 108 12.30 -1.64 14.61
C GLY A 108 11.16 -2.65 14.69
N LEU A 109 10.82 -3.14 15.89
CA LEU A 109 9.72 -4.10 16.07
C LEU A 109 8.38 -3.44 15.76
N GLU A 110 8.18 -2.20 16.21
CA GLU A 110 6.99 -1.42 15.89
C GLU A 110 6.86 -1.15 14.39
N ALA A 111 7.98 -0.84 13.72
CA ALA A 111 8.00 -0.66 12.27
C ALA A 111 7.64 -1.97 11.53
N ILE A 112 8.11 -3.12 12.01
CA ILE A 112 7.73 -4.45 11.50
C ILE A 112 6.24 -4.69 11.71
N TRP A 113 5.70 -4.42 12.89
CA TRP A 113 4.28 -4.57 13.16
C TRP A 113 3.40 -3.70 12.28
N ASN A 114 3.79 -2.46 12.01
CA ASN A 114 3.12 -1.61 11.03
C ASN A 114 3.12 -2.23 9.63
N HIS A 115 4.22 -2.87 9.24
CA HIS A 115 4.29 -3.59 7.97
C HIS A 115 3.40 -4.84 7.95
N ILE A 116 3.30 -5.59 9.05
CA ILE A 116 2.45 -6.79 9.13
C ILE A 116 0.96 -6.42 9.07
N THR A 117 0.59 -5.31 9.72
CA THR A 117 -0.80 -4.96 10.04
C THR A 117 -1.38 -3.79 9.24
N HIS A 118 -0.68 -3.31 8.19
CA HIS A 118 -1.30 -2.32 7.30
C HIS A 118 -2.57 -2.88 6.66
N TYR A 119 -3.62 -2.05 6.62
CA TYR A 119 -4.94 -2.49 6.16
C TYR A 119 -4.92 -3.03 4.72
N ARG A 120 -5.49 -4.23 4.53
CA ARG A 120 -5.61 -4.91 3.22
C ARG A 120 -7.05 -5.26 2.83
N GLY A 121 -8.03 -4.85 3.63
CA GLY A 121 -9.42 -5.30 3.49
C GLY A 121 -9.74 -6.50 4.38
N LYS A 122 -11.01 -6.63 4.77
CA LYS A 122 -11.51 -7.71 5.65
C LYS A 122 -11.27 -9.11 5.06
N THR A 123 -11.37 -9.25 3.74
CA THR A 123 -11.27 -10.55 3.06
C THR A 123 -10.31 -10.44 1.88
N ILE A 124 -9.44 -11.44 1.72
CA ILE A 124 -8.61 -11.61 0.53
C ILE A 124 -9.17 -12.76 -0.30
N MET A 125 -9.31 -12.55 -1.59
CA MET A 125 -9.57 -13.63 -2.55
C MET A 125 -8.31 -13.90 -3.35
N LYS A 126 -7.86 -15.15 -3.37
CA LYS A 126 -6.74 -15.61 -4.20
C LYS A 126 -7.25 -16.52 -5.29
N PHE A 127 -6.80 -16.27 -6.51
CA PHE A 127 -7.06 -17.10 -7.68
C PHE A 127 -5.74 -17.80 -8.03
N GLY A 128 -5.75 -19.13 -8.00
CA GLY A 128 -4.59 -19.95 -8.30
C GLY A 128 -4.92 -21.00 -9.34
N ALA A 129 -3.90 -21.43 -10.07
CA ALA A 129 -3.95 -22.63 -10.89
C ALA A 129 -2.70 -23.46 -10.61
N GLN A 130 -2.87 -24.76 -10.44
CA GLN A 130 -1.77 -25.71 -10.32
C GLN A 130 -1.89 -26.73 -11.44
N ALA A 131 -0.76 -27.09 -12.02
CA ALA A 131 -0.65 -28.17 -12.99
C ALA A 131 0.51 -29.06 -12.56
N ALA A 132 0.24 -30.36 -12.40
CA ALA A 132 1.25 -31.37 -12.18
C ALA A 132 1.39 -32.17 -13.50
N PRO A 133 2.51 -32.06 -14.22
CA PRO A 133 2.73 -32.82 -15.44
C PRO A 133 3.07 -34.28 -15.15
N THR A 134 2.62 -35.19 -16.01
CA THR A 134 3.07 -36.59 -16.07
C THR A 134 4.43 -36.69 -16.78
N GLU A 135 5.07 -37.86 -16.71
CA GLU A 135 6.29 -38.13 -17.48
C GLU A 135 6.10 -37.97 -19.00
N THR A 136 4.89 -38.20 -19.51
CA THR A 136 4.51 -38.03 -20.92
C THR A 136 4.26 -36.57 -21.30
N GLY A 137 4.24 -35.65 -20.33
CA GLY A 137 3.97 -34.23 -20.54
C GLY A 137 2.48 -33.85 -20.52
N ASP A 138 1.59 -34.81 -20.27
CA ASP A 138 0.16 -34.55 -20.06
C ASP A 138 -0.05 -33.88 -18.70
N TYR A 139 -1.06 -33.03 -18.57
CA TYR A 139 -1.36 -32.38 -17.29
C TYR A 139 -2.84 -32.04 -17.16
N ILE A 140 -3.29 -31.91 -15.91
CA ILE A 140 -4.61 -31.39 -15.55
C ILE A 140 -4.41 -30.07 -14.83
N ILE A 141 -5.15 -29.03 -15.22
CA ILE A 141 -5.16 -27.74 -14.53
C ILE A 141 -6.21 -27.78 -13.41
N MET A 142 -5.74 -27.71 -12.17
CA MET A 142 -6.59 -27.49 -11.02
C MET A 142 -6.67 -25.98 -10.74
N LYS A 143 -7.87 -25.41 -10.89
CA LYS A 143 -8.13 -24.01 -10.53
C LYS A 143 -8.63 -23.95 -9.09
N MET A 144 -8.04 -23.06 -8.29
CA MET A 144 -8.41 -22.85 -6.90
C MET A 144 -8.84 -21.40 -6.68
N ILE A 145 -9.94 -21.23 -5.94
CA ILE A 145 -10.39 -19.93 -5.41
C ILE A 145 -10.34 -20.05 -3.90
N GLU A 146 -9.41 -19.34 -3.27
CA GLU A 146 -9.29 -19.28 -1.82
C GLU A 146 -9.87 -17.95 -1.33
N LYS A 147 -10.72 -18.01 -0.30
CA LYS A 147 -11.24 -16.82 0.39
C LYS A 147 -10.76 -16.85 1.84
N MET A 148 -9.95 -15.87 2.22
CA MET A 148 -9.38 -15.75 3.55
C MET A 148 -9.98 -14.54 4.26
N LEU A 149 -10.51 -14.76 5.47
CA LEU A 149 -10.89 -13.68 6.38
C LEU A 149 -9.65 -13.27 7.19
N ILE A 150 -9.45 -11.97 7.36
CA ILE A 150 -8.41 -11.43 8.24
C ILE A 150 -9.09 -10.75 9.43
N PRO A 151 -9.21 -11.42 10.60
CA PRO A 151 -9.98 -10.89 11.73
C PRO A 151 -9.48 -9.53 12.22
N TYR A 152 -8.17 -9.26 12.15
CA TYR A 152 -7.60 -7.96 12.52
C TYR A 152 -8.17 -6.77 11.73
N PHE A 153 -8.69 -7.01 10.52
CA PHE A 153 -9.32 -6.01 9.66
C PHE A 153 -10.85 -6.05 9.70
N ASP A 154 -11.44 -6.76 10.66
CA ASP A 154 -12.88 -6.79 10.82
C ASP A 154 -13.37 -5.56 11.62
N PRO A 155 -14.18 -4.66 11.04
CA PRO A 155 -14.66 -3.48 11.76
C PRO A 155 -15.53 -3.82 12.98
N GLU A 156 -16.13 -5.02 13.01
CA GLU A 156 -16.98 -5.52 14.10
C GLU A 156 -16.17 -5.99 15.32
N LEU A 157 -14.87 -6.22 15.17
CA LEU A 157 -14.00 -6.65 16.26
C LEU A 157 -13.28 -5.46 16.92
N ASN A 158 -13.22 -5.50 18.26
CA ASN A 158 -12.48 -4.53 19.07
C ASN A 158 -11.10 -5.07 19.47
N ALA A 159 -10.21 -4.18 19.91
CA ALA A 159 -8.82 -4.53 20.22
C ALA A 159 -8.69 -5.62 21.29
N GLU A 160 -9.53 -5.59 22.34
CA GLU A 160 -9.51 -6.60 23.41
C GLU A 160 -9.89 -8.01 22.89
N THR A 161 -10.84 -8.07 21.96
CA THR A 161 -11.25 -9.34 21.35
C THR A 161 -10.18 -9.88 20.41
N LEU A 162 -9.48 -8.98 19.71
CA LEU A 162 -8.40 -9.33 18.78
C LEU A 162 -7.16 -9.83 19.52
N GLU A 163 -6.81 -9.20 20.64
CA GLU A 163 -5.76 -9.66 21.55
C GLU A 163 -5.99 -11.14 21.88
N LYS A 164 -7.13 -11.49 22.51
CA LYS A 164 -7.42 -12.87 22.93
C LYS A 164 -7.51 -13.90 21.79
N ARG A 165 -7.71 -13.48 20.54
CA ARG A 165 -7.97 -14.37 19.39
C ARG A 165 -6.77 -14.55 18.47
N ILE A 166 -5.85 -13.59 18.44
CA ILE A 166 -4.78 -13.52 17.44
C ILE A 166 -3.39 -13.49 18.10
N PHE A 167 -3.28 -12.89 19.29
CA PHE A 167 -2.01 -12.63 19.97
C PHE A 167 -1.96 -13.28 21.34
#